data_AF-A0A1Q3K8I7-F1
#
_entry.id   AF-A0A1Q3K8I7-F1
#
_cell.length_a   1.000
_cell.length_b   1.000
_cell.length_c   1.000
_cell.angle_alpha   90.00
_cell.angle_beta   90.00
_cell.angle_gamma   90.00
#
_symmetry.space_group_name_H-M   'P 1'
#
loop_
_entity.id
_entity.type
_entity.pdbx_description
1 polymer ?
#
loop_
_entity_poly.entity_id
_entity_poly.type
_entity_poly.pdbx_seq_one_letter_code
_entity_poly.pdbx_strand_id
1 'polypeptide(L)'
;MSGTSSPGPVPDMLELAALLCSRVCHDLISPVGAIVNGLEVLDDNPKPDDREFALDLIRKSAKTASARLQFCRLAFGAAGSAGAQIDLGDAQAMAKGHFEDGKITIAWNLPRLLLPKNRVKLLLNLLVIAQQMIPRGGVLTVDPLGEGETIGFQITAAGMNARVSQNVVDLLSSGATGAVDAHAIQPYYTRLLAEACGIHVSTVADSEKVVVSAR
;
A
#
# COMPACT_ATOMS: atom_id res chain seq x y z
N MET A 1 -13.61 33.39 -12.06
CA MET A 1 -13.54 32.29 -13.05
C MET A 1 -12.25 31.53 -12.82
N SER A 2 -12.30 30.49 -11.99
CA SER A 2 -11.18 29.60 -11.71
C SER A 2 -11.08 28.58 -12.83
N GLY A 3 -9.98 28.62 -13.59
CA GLY A 3 -9.75 27.72 -14.71
C GLY A 3 -9.89 26.27 -14.30
N THR A 4 -10.79 25.56 -14.96
CA THR A 4 -10.87 24.10 -14.90
C THR A 4 -9.62 23.57 -15.59
N SER A 5 -8.65 23.10 -14.80
CA SER A 5 -7.52 22.33 -15.32
C SER A 5 -8.07 21.12 -16.08
N SER A 6 -7.82 21.05 -17.38
CA SER A 6 -8.12 19.85 -18.16
C SER A 6 -7.49 18.64 -17.48
N PRO A 7 -8.19 17.49 -17.37
CA PRO A 7 -7.61 16.27 -16.85
C PRO A 7 -6.38 15.94 -17.72
N GLY A 8 -5.20 15.86 -17.10
CA GLY A 8 -3.99 15.48 -17.81
C GLY A 8 -4.09 14.07 -18.39
N PRO A 9 -3.19 13.71 -19.31
CA PRO A 9 -3.27 12.45 -20.03
C PRO A 9 -3.17 11.24 -19.10
N VAL A 10 -3.90 10.19 -19.46
CA VAL A 10 -3.72 8.84 -18.91
C VAL A 10 -2.31 8.37 -19.29
N PRO A 11 -1.53 7.81 -18.35
CA PRO A 11 -0.15 7.44 -18.63
C PRO A 11 -0.12 6.29 -19.64
N ASP A 12 0.82 6.37 -20.59
CA ASP A 12 1.10 5.23 -21.46
C ASP A 12 1.78 4.07 -20.69
N MET A 13 2.08 2.96 -21.36
CA MET A 13 2.68 1.80 -20.69
C MET A 13 4.07 2.08 -20.12
N LEU A 14 4.87 2.92 -20.78
CA LEU A 14 6.22 3.27 -20.34
C LEU A 14 6.14 4.24 -19.15
N GLU A 15 5.24 5.21 -19.20
CA GLU A 15 4.97 6.14 -18.10
C GLU A 15 4.42 5.41 -16.87
N LEU A 16 3.47 4.48 -17.05
CA LEU A 16 2.96 3.64 -15.97
C LEU A 16 4.09 2.85 -15.29
N ALA A 17 4.96 2.23 -16.09
CA ALA A 17 6.12 1.50 -15.56
C ALA A 17 7.07 2.44 -14.80
N ALA A 18 7.37 3.62 -15.34
CA ALA A 18 8.24 4.61 -14.72
C ALA A 18 7.67 5.15 -13.39
N LEU A 19 6.38 5.44 -13.34
CA LEU A 19 5.69 5.94 -12.13
C LEU A 19 5.64 4.87 -11.04
N LEU A 20 5.37 3.61 -11.40
CA LEU A 20 5.40 2.48 -10.45
C LEU A 20 6.82 2.24 -9.90
N CYS A 21 7.84 2.26 -10.77
CA CYS A 21 9.23 2.18 -10.33
C CYS A 21 9.58 3.34 -9.39
N SER A 22 9.18 4.57 -9.74
CA SER A 22 9.42 5.76 -8.91
C SER A 22 8.78 5.62 -7.53
N ARG A 23 7.56 5.09 -7.46
CA ARG A 23 6.88 4.83 -6.18
C ARG A 23 7.63 3.82 -5.32
N VAL A 24 8.04 2.68 -5.90
CA VAL A 24 8.80 1.66 -5.17
C VAL A 24 10.14 2.20 -4.69
N CYS A 25 10.85 2.95 -5.54
CA CYS A 25 12.11 3.61 -5.17
C CYS A 25 11.91 4.62 -4.03
N HIS A 26 10.91 5.50 -4.15
CA HIS A 26 10.57 6.49 -3.11
C HIS A 26 10.37 5.83 -1.74
N ASP A 27 9.59 4.74 -1.70
CA ASP A 27 9.27 4.06 -0.45
C ASP A 27 10.48 3.32 0.16
N LEU A 28 11.51 3.02 -0.63
CA LEU A 28 12.75 2.34 -0.18
C LEU A 28 13.90 3.30 0.13
N ILE A 29 13.94 4.49 -0.49
CA ILE A 29 15.05 5.44 -0.33
C ILE A 29 15.24 5.84 1.14
N SER A 30 14.16 6.16 1.85
CA SER A 30 14.25 6.65 3.24
C SER A 30 14.91 5.63 4.20
N PRO A 31 14.43 4.37 4.32
CA PRO A 31 15.09 3.40 5.21
C PRO A 31 16.49 3.01 4.73
N VAL A 32 16.76 2.98 3.42
CA VAL A 32 18.12 2.72 2.91
C VAL A 32 19.08 3.87 3.27
N GLY A 33 18.65 5.12 3.11
CA GLY A 33 19.44 6.30 3.50
C GLY A 33 19.73 6.31 5.00
N ALA A 34 18.76 5.93 5.84
CA ALA A 34 18.98 5.84 7.29
C ALA A 34 20.01 4.76 7.68
N ILE A 35 20.16 3.67 6.90
CA ILE A 35 21.24 2.69 7.08
C ILE A 35 22.59 3.33 6.77
N VAL A 36 22.69 4.04 5.65
CA VAL A 36 23.92 4.74 5.24
C VAL A 36 24.35 5.76 6.29
N ASN A 37 23.42 6.61 6.75
CA ASN A 37 23.70 7.59 7.80
C ASN A 37 24.19 6.93 9.10
N GLY A 38 23.62 5.77 9.47
CA GLY A 38 24.09 5.02 10.63
C GLY A 38 25.51 4.48 10.46
N LEU A 39 25.87 4.05 9.25
CA LEU A 39 27.24 3.59 8.95
C LEU A 39 28.24 4.75 8.98
N GLU A 40 27.88 5.92 8.43
CA GLU A 40 28.70 7.14 8.49
C GLU A 40 29.03 7.52 9.93
N VAL A 41 28.05 7.45 10.84
CA VAL A 41 28.30 7.69 12.28
C VAL A 41 29.30 6.70 12.87
N LEU A 42 29.29 5.44 12.43
CA LEU A 42 30.23 4.42 12.93
C LEU A 42 31.66 4.62 12.42
N ASP A 43 31.83 5.17 11.22
CA ASP A 43 33.14 5.43 10.62
C ASP A 43 33.90 6.56 11.33
N ASP A 44 33.18 7.49 11.98
CA ASP A 44 33.74 8.64 12.69
C ASP A 44 34.25 8.34 14.12
N ASN A 45 34.45 7.06 14.47
CA ASN A 45 34.85 6.61 15.82
C ASN A 45 33.98 7.25 16.94
N PRO A 46 32.66 7.00 16.93
CA PRO A 46 31.73 7.66 17.83
C PRO A 46 31.93 7.21 19.28
N LYS A 47 31.43 8.02 20.22
CA LYS A 47 31.36 7.62 21.63
C LYS A 47 30.46 6.38 21.78
N PRO A 48 30.57 5.61 22.89
CA PRO A 48 29.79 4.40 23.09
C PRO A 48 28.27 4.56 22.88
N ASP A 49 27.69 5.65 23.38
CA ASP A 49 26.25 5.91 23.26
C ASP A 49 25.83 6.18 21.80
N ASP A 50 26.61 7.01 21.09
CA ASP A 50 26.38 7.33 19.67
C ASP A 50 26.54 6.08 18.78
N ARG A 51 27.48 5.20 19.14
CA ARG A 51 27.67 3.90 18.49
C ARG A 51 26.45 3.00 18.66
N GLU A 52 25.90 2.92 19.88
CA GLU A 52 24.72 2.11 20.15
C GLU A 52 23.49 2.65 19.40
N PHE A 53 23.30 3.97 19.40
CA PHE A 53 22.26 4.63 18.62
C PHE A 53 22.36 4.32 17.12
N ALA A 54 23.56 4.44 16.54
CA ALA A 54 23.79 4.14 15.13
C ALA A 54 23.47 2.68 14.78
N LEU A 55 23.88 1.72 15.61
CA LEU A 55 23.57 0.30 15.42
C LEU A 55 22.07 0.02 15.52
N ASP A 56 21.36 0.68 16.43
CA ASP A 56 19.90 0.56 16.54
C ASP A 56 19.18 1.17 15.34
N LEU A 57 19.64 2.34 14.86
CA LEU A 57 19.15 2.97 13.64
C LEU A 57 19.32 2.04 12.43
N ILE A 58 20.51 1.46 12.23
CA ILE A 58 20.77 0.50 11.15
C ILE A 58 19.83 -0.69 11.25
N ARG A 59 19.69 -1.28 12.45
CA ARG A 59 18.86 -2.48 12.67
C ARG A 59 17.39 -2.21 12.35
N LYS A 60 16.83 -1.10 12.87
CA LYS A 60 15.44 -0.70 12.63
C LYS A 60 15.21 -0.41 11.15
N SER A 61 16.08 0.37 10.54
CA SER A 61 15.98 0.76 9.12
C SER A 61 16.13 -0.43 8.17
N ALA A 62 17.04 -1.38 8.45
CA ALA A 62 17.18 -2.61 7.67
C ALA A 62 15.92 -3.50 7.76
N LYS A 63 15.33 -3.62 8.96
CA LYS A 63 14.05 -4.33 9.13
C LYS A 63 12.93 -3.68 8.32
N THR A 64 12.81 -2.34 8.38
CA THR A 64 11.82 -1.58 7.60
C THR A 64 12.05 -1.72 6.09
N ALA A 65 13.29 -1.58 5.61
CA ALA A 65 13.62 -1.74 4.20
C ALA A 65 13.27 -3.13 3.68
N SER A 66 13.62 -4.18 4.44
CA SER A 66 13.31 -5.58 4.10
C SER A 66 11.80 -5.81 4.01
N ALA A 67 11.03 -5.37 5.02
CA ALA A 67 9.57 -5.51 5.02
C ALA A 67 8.91 -4.76 3.86
N ARG A 68 9.36 -3.53 3.56
CA ARG A 68 8.88 -2.75 2.41
C ARG A 68 9.20 -3.42 1.08
N LEU A 69 10.40 -3.96 0.92
CA LEU A 69 10.81 -4.66 -0.30
C LEU A 69 9.99 -5.93 -0.52
N GLN A 70 9.81 -6.74 0.53
CA GLN A 70 9.00 -7.95 0.47
C GLN A 70 7.54 -7.66 0.12
N PHE A 71 6.96 -6.63 0.75
CA PHE A 71 5.62 -6.14 0.41
C PHE A 71 5.54 -5.68 -1.05
N CYS A 72 6.48 -4.84 -1.51
CA CYS A 72 6.49 -4.32 -2.87
C CYS A 72 6.61 -5.44 -3.91
N ARG A 73 7.43 -6.46 -3.63
CA ARG A 73 7.58 -7.65 -4.50
C ARG A 73 6.25 -8.37 -4.70
N LEU A 74 5.42 -8.44 -3.67
CA LEU A 74 4.10 -9.08 -3.73
C LEU A 74 3.03 -8.16 -4.33
N ALA A 75 2.95 -6.91 -3.86
CA ALA A 75 1.89 -5.96 -4.22
C ALA A 75 2.05 -5.36 -5.62
N PHE A 76 3.29 -5.17 -6.10
CA PHE A 76 3.59 -4.53 -7.39
C PHE A 76 4.32 -5.47 -8.35
N GLY A 77 5.17 -6.35 -7.84
CA GLY A 77 6.02 -7.23 -8.65
C GLY A 77 5.27 -8.30 -9.46
N ALA A 78 6.02 -8.96 -10.34
CA ALA A 78 5.56 -10.04 -11.20
C ALA A 78 5.69 -11.42 -10.53
N ALA A 79 5.29 -11.55 -9.26
CA ALA A 79 5.39 -12.81 -8.54
C ALA A 79 4.53 -13.90 -9.23
N GLY A 80 5.19 -14.96 -9.71
CA GLY A 80 4.55 -16.15 -10.30
C GLY A 80 4.16 -16.04 -11.79
N SER A 81 3.94 -17.20 -12.42
CA SER A 81 3.50 -17.35 -13.81
C SER A 81 2.05 -16.86 -14.04
N ALA A 82 1.57 -16.95 -15.29
CA ALA A 82 0.13 -16.83 -15.56
C ALA A 82 -0.64 -17.89 -14.74
N GLY A 83 -1.75 -17.50 -14.14
CA GLY A 83 -2.56 -18.39 -13.28
C GLY A 83 -1.99 -18.66 -11.88
N ALA A 84 -0.86 -18.05 -11.49
CA ALA A 84 -0.32 -18.22 -10.15
C ALA A 84 -1.31 -17.76 -9.07
N GLN A 85 -1.40 -18.56 -8.01
CA GLN A 85 -2.17 -18.24 -6.82
C GLN A 85 -1.24 -17.94 -5.64
N ILE A 86 -1.78 -17.18 -4.68
CA ILE A 86 -1.03 -16.67 -3.54
C ILE A 86 -1.83 -16.99 -2.27
N ASP A 87 -1.16 -17.51 -1.25
CA ASP A 87 -1.73 -17.78 0.07
C ASP A 87 -2.02 -16.45 0.78
N LEU A 88 -3.27 -16.27 1.22
CA LEU A 88 -3.66 -15.10 2.02
C LEU A 88 -2.91 -15.01 3.35
N GLY A 89 -2.40 -16.12 3.89
CA GLY A 89 -1.51 -16.12 5.04
C GLY A 89 -0.15 -15.44 4.76
N ASP A 90 0.41 -15.66 3.57
CA ASP A 90 1.63 -14.96 3.15
C ASP A 90 1.34 -13.46 2.95
N ALA A 91 0.22 -13.14 2.30
CA ALA A 91 -0.22 -11.76 2.13
C ALA A 91 -0.44 -11.04 3.47
N GLN A 92 -1.03 -11.72 4.46
CA GLN A 92 -1.22 -11.22 5.81
C GLN A 92 0.13 -10.92 6.48
N ALA A 93 1.09 -11.83 6.41
CA ALA A 93 2.42 -11.65 7.00
C ALA A 93 3.14 -10.44 6.39
N MET A 94 3.07 -10.29 5.07
CA MET A 94 3.66 -9.14 4.37
C MET A 94 2.94 -7.82 4.70
N ALA A 95 1.62 -7.83 4.77
CA ALA A 95 0.84 -6.66 5.15
C ALA A 95 1.19 -6.20 6.57
N LYS A 96 1.18 -7.12 7.55
CA LYS A 96 1.55 -6.80 8.94
C LYS A 96 2.97 -6.24 9.03
N GLY A 97 3.93 -6.88 8.39
CA GLY A 97 5.33 -6.41 8.38
C GLY A 97 5.49 -5.02 7.76
N HIS A 98 4.64 -4.65 6.81
CA HIS A 98 4.71 -3.36 6.13
C HIS A 98 3.99 -2.22 6.87
N PHE A 99 2.80 -2.49 7.40
CA PHE A 99 1.90 -1.46 7.92
C PHE A 99 1.98 -1.31 9.45
N GLU A 100 2.32 -2.36 10.21
CA GLU A 100 2.34 -2.26 11.67
C GLU A 100 3.61 -1.56 12.15
N ASP A 101 3.44 -0.36 12.71
CA ASP A 101 4.55 0.53 13.14
C ASP A 101 4.36 1.08 14.55
N GLY A 102 3.44 0.51 15.33
CA GLY A 102 3.06 0.95 16.67
C GLY A 102 1.95 2.00 16.70
N LYS A 103 1.69 2.70 15.58
CA LYS A 103 0.52 3.58 15.41
C LYS A 103 -0.60 2.90 14.65
N ILE A 104 -0.25 2.01 13.72
CA ILE A 104 -1.21 1.24 12.92
C ILE A 104 -1.14 -0.23 13.33
N THR A 105 -2.30 -0.88 13.42
CA THR A 105 -2.43 -2.33 13.59
C THR A 105 -3.36 -2.93 12.54
N ILE A 106 -3.18 -4.20 12.21
CA ILE A 106 -4.04 -4.92 11.26
C ILE A 106 -4.82 -6.03 11.97
N ALA A 107 -6.15 -5.90 11.98
CA ALA A 107 -7.07 -6.99 12.26
C ALA A 107 -7.38 -7.72 10.93
N TRP A 108 -7.09 -9.02 10.86
CA TRP A 108 -7.20 -9.79 9.61
C TRP A 108 -8.15 -10.97 9.81
N ASN A 109 -9.34 -10.87 9.24
CA ASN A 109 -10.43 -11.84 9.42
C ASN A 109 -10.70 -12.64 8.14
N LEU A 110 -9.84 -12.54 7.12
CA LEU A 110 -9.96 -13.37 5.93
C LEU A 110 -9.58 -14.82 6.25
N PRO A 111 -10.28 -15.81 5.67
CA PRO A 111 -9.88 -17.20 5.78
C PRO A 111 -8.54 -17.43 5.07
N ARG A 112 -7.80 -18.44 5.51
CA ARG A 112 -6.58 -18.85 4.81
C ARG A 112 -6.97 -19.63 3.56
N LEU A 113 -6.75 -19.05 2.40
CA LEU A 113 -7.02 -19.65 1.09
C LEU A 113 -6.05 -19.15 0.04
N LEU A 114 -5.98 -19.86 -1.08
CA LEU A 114 -5.23 -19.46 -2.26
C LEU A 114 -6.12 -18.61 -3.17
N LEU A 115 -5.67 -17.41 -3.54
CA LEU A 115 -6.35 -16.56 -4.51
C LEU A 115 -5.49 -16.28 -5.73
N PRO A 116 -6.10 -16.03 -6.91
CA PRO A 116 -5.39 -15.50 -8.07
C PRO A 116 -4.53 -14.28 -7.72
N LYS A 117 -3.31 -14.22 -8.25
CA LYS A 117 -2.33 -13.19 -7.88
C LYS A 117 -2.87 -11.77 -7.93
N ASN A 118 -3.65 -11.41 -8.96
CA ASN A 118 -4.17 -10.05 -9.11
C ASN A 118 -5.19 -9.69 -8.03
N ARG A 119 -5.94 -10.66 -7.49
CA ARG A 119 -6.84 -10.43 -6.34
C ARG A 119 -6.06 -10.10 -5.07
N VAL A 120 -4.96 -10.83 -4.83
CA VAL A 120 -4.09 -10.54 -3.69
C VAL A 120 -3.38 -9.20 -3.86
N LYS A 121 -2.89 -8.88 -5.06
CA LYS A 121 -2.32 -7.56 -5.37
C LYS A 121 -3.34 -6.43 -5.14
N LEU A 122 -4.60 -6.64 -5.55
CA LEU A 122 -5.68 -5.70 -5.31
C LEU A 122 -5.88 -5.47 -3.81
N LEU A 123 -6.01 -6.54 -3.01
CA LEU A 123 -6.15 -6.46 -1.56
C LEU A 123 -5.01 -5.65 -0.90
N LEU A 124 -3.76 -5.97 -1.25
CA LEU A 124 -2.59 -5.27 -0.69
C LEU A 124 -2.57 -3.78 -1.09
N ASN A 125 -2.97 -3.45 -2.32
CA ASN A 125 -3.05 -2.07 -2.77
C ASN A 125 -4.22 -1.29 -2.15
N LEU A 126 -5.34 -1.94 -1.87
CA LEU A 126 -6.44 -1.35 -1.11
C LEU A 126 -6.00 -1.06 0.34
N LEU A 127 -5.14 -1.90 0.94
CA LEU A 127 -4.54 -1.60 2.25
C LEU A 127 -3.63 -0.37 2.22
N VAL A 128 -2.84 -0.17 1.14
CA VAL A 128 -2.02 1.05 0.99
C VAL A 128 -2.88 2.31 0.95
N ILE A 129 -4.05 2.23 0.33
CA ILE A 129 -5.03 3.34 0.29
C ILE A 129 -5.65 3.52 1.68
N ALA A 130 -6.09 2.44 2.30
CA ALA A 130 -6.75 2.47 3.61
C ALA A 130 -5.82 3.03 4.71
N GLN A 131 -4.52 2.74 4.65
CA GLN A 131 -3.53 3.32 5.55
C GLN A 131 -3.51 4.86 5.47
N GLN A 132 -3.62 5.42 4.27
CA GLN A 132 -3.61 6.89 4.07
C GLN A 132 -4.87 7.55 4.64
N MET A 133 -5.93 6.77 4.88
CA MET A 133 -7.18 7.27 5.44
C MET A 133 -7.09 7.52 6.95
N ILE A 134 -6.09 6.95 7.63
CA ILE A 134 -5.86 7.10 9.08
C ILE A 134 -4.54 7.82 9.36
N PRO A 135 -4.41 9.12 9.04
CA PRO A 135 -3.14 9.84 9.08
C PRO A 135 -2.51 9.93 10.47
N ARG A 136 -3.28 9.66 11.54
CA ARG A 136 -2.82 9.66 12.93
C ARG A 136 -2.64 8.26 13.52
N GLY A 137 -2.72 7.22 12.69
CA GLY A 137 -2.77 5.84 13.14
C GLY A 137 -4.18 5.38 13.46
N GLY A 138 -4.31 4.10 13.82
CA GLY A 138 -5.60 3.44 14.01
C GLY A 138 -5.53 1.95 13.69
N VAL A 139 -6.69 1.37 13.40
CA VAL A 139 -6.84 -0.05 13.06
C VAL A 139 -7.32 -0.18 11.63
N LEU A 140 -6.64 -1.02 10.86
CA LEU A 140 -7.12 -1.52 9.58
C LEU A 140 -7.71 -2.91 9.80
N THR A 141 -9.02 -3.05 9.62
CA THR A 141 -9.72 -4.35 9.71
C THR A 141 -10.02 -4.85 8.32
N VAL A 142 -9.59 -6.07 8.00
CA VAL A 142 -9.83 -6.75 6.72
C VAL A 142 -10.83 -7.88 6.93
N ASP A 143 -12.02 -7.73 6.38
CA ASP A 143 -13.12 -8.68 6.48
C ASP A 143 -13.47 -9.28 5.10
N PRO A 144 -13.94 -10.54 5.07
CA PRO A 144 -14.41 -11.16 3.84
C PRO A 144 -15.79 -10.61 3.44
N LEU A 145 -16.02 -10.43 2.15
CA LEU A 145 -17.35 -10.21 1.59
C LEU A 145 -17.75 -11.41 0.73
N GLY A 146 -18.64 -12.26 1.24
CA GLY A 146 -18.99 -13.54 0.61
C GLY A 146 -17.99 -14.65 0.94
N GLU A 147 -17.94 -15.70 0.11
CA GLU A 147 -17.20 -16.94 0.39
C GLU A 147 -16.50 -17.48 -0.88
N GLY A 148 -15.52 -18.38 -0.69
CA GLY A 148 -14.87 -19.12 -1.78
C GLY A 148 -13.92 -18.27 -2.65
N GLU A 149 -13.73 -18.68 -3.90
CA GLU A 149 -12.79 -18.01 -4.83
C GLU A 149 -13.28 -16.64 -5.34
N THR A 150 -14.58 -16.34 -5.15
CA THR A 150 -15.19 -15.06 -5.52
C THR A 150 -15.15 -14.02 -4.38
N ILE A 151 -14.65 -14.41 -3.20
CA ILE A 151 -14.63 -13.61 -1.97
C ILE A 151 -14.13 -12.17 -2.18
N GLY A 152 -15.02 -11.20 -1.99
CA GLY A 152 -14.68 -9.80 -1.96
C GLY A 152 -13.95 -9.41 -0.68
N PHE A 153 -13.52 -8.16 -0.60
CA PHE A 153 -12.80 -7.62 0.54
C PHE A 153 -13.50 -6.37 1.07
N GLN A 154 -13.65 -6.28 2.39
CA GLN A 154 -14.00 -5.06 3.07
C GLN A 154 -12.82 -4.64 3.95
N ILE A 155 -12.33 -3.42 3.76
CA ILE A 155 -11.28 -2.84 4.58
C ILE A 155 -11.86 -1.65 5.34
N THR A 156 -11.90 -1.76 6.66
CA THR A 156 -12.30 -0.65 7.53
C THR A 156 -11.05 0.01 8.09
N ALA A 157 -10.84 1.29 7.78
CA ALA A 157 -9.83 2.13 8.37
C ALA A 157 -10.47 3.01 9.45
N ALA A 158 -10.22 2.69 10.72
CA ALA A 158 -10.77 3.41 11.87
C ALA A 158 -9.65 4.06 12.67
N GLY A 159 -9.79 5.35 12.97
CA GLY A 159 -8.74 6.10 13.66
C GLY A 159 -9.08 7.58 13.80
N MET A 160 -8.26 8.30 14.58
CA MET A 160 -8.49 9.72 14.84
C MET A 160 -8.36 10.55 13.55
N ASN A 161 -9.44 11.25 13.17
CA ASN A 161 -9.58 11.98 11.91
C ASN A 161 -9.47 11.08 10.67
N ALA A 162 -10.09 9.90 10.72
CA ALA A 162 -10.23 9.04 9.54
C ALA A 162 -10.94 9.81 8.41
N ARG A 163 -10.36 9.82 7.21
CA ARG A 163 -10.89 10.56 6.06
C ARG A 163 -10.38 10.01 4.75
N VAL A 164 -11.12 10.23 3.67
CA VAL A 164 -10.67 9.93 2.30
C VAL A 164 -10.78 11.20 1.46
N SER A 165 -9.79 11.46 0.61
CA SER A 165 -9.87 12.56 -0.35
C SER A 165 -10.77 12.18 -1.52
N GLN A 166 -11.56 13.13 -2.03
CA GLN A 166 -12.43 12.90 -3.18
C GLN A 166 -11.63 12.42 -4.40
N ASN A 167 -10.43 12.97 -4.63
CA ASN A 167 -9.56 12.55 -5.73
C ASN A 167 -9.22 11.05 -5.71
N VAL A 168 -9.01 10.47 -4.51
CA VAL A 168 -8.76 9.02 -4.39
C VAL A 168 -10.01 8.21 -4.73
N VAL A 169 -11.18 8.67 -4.28
CA VAL A 169 -12.48 8.03 -4.61
C VAL A 169 -12.72 8.07 -6.12
N ASP A 170 -12.44 9.21 -6.74
CA ASP A 170 -12.61 9.40 -8.17
C ASP A 170 -11.65 8.50 -8.95
N LEU A 171 -10.37 8.44 -8.59
CA LEU A 171 -9.36 7.60 -9.26
C LEU A 171 -9.62 6.09 -9.13
N LEU A 172 -10.31 5.66 -8.08
CA LEU A 172 -10.72 4.25 -7.90
C LEU A 172 -11.97 3.89 -8.69
N SER A 173 -12.78 4.88 -9.07
CA SER A 173 -14.02 4.67 -9.82
C SER A 173 -13.73 4.29 -11.27
N SER A 174 -14.52 3.38 -11.85
CA SER A 174 -14.31 2.95 -13.24
C SER A 174 -14.46 4.13 -14.21
N GLY A 175 -13.56 4.23 -15.19
CA GLY A 175 -13.63 5.29 -16.20
C GLY A 175 -13.15 6.67 -15.73
N ALA A 176 -12.48 6.74 -14.57
CA ALA A 176 -11.82 7.96 -14.11
C ALA A 176 -10.81 8.48 -15.15
N THR A 177 -10.93 9.77 -15.49
CA THR A 177 -10.02 10.48 -16.40
C THR A 177 -9.35 11.60 -15.62
N GLY A 178 -8.02 11.62 -15.61
CA GLY A 178 -7.24 12.56 -14.80
C GLY A 178 -5.75 12.34 -15.00
N ALA A 179 -4.96 13.39 -14.76
CA ALA A 179 -3.51 13.30 -14.79
C ALA A 179 -3.05 12.29 -13.74
N VAL A 180 -2.22 11.33 -14.13
CA VAL A 180 -1.62 10.39 -13.18
C VAL A 180 -0.19 10.83 -12.91
N ASP A 181 0.02 11.45 -11.75
CA ASP A 181 1.35 11.78 -11.24
C ASP A 181 1.83 10.73 -10.22
N ALA A 182 2.95 11.01 -9.55
CA ALA A 182 3.54 10.13 -8.54
C ALA A 182 2.64 9.88 -7.32
N HIS A 183 1.66 10.76 -7.04
CA HIS A 183 0.71 10.59 -5.94
C HIS A 183 -0.54 9.82 -6.40
N ALA A 184 -1.00 10.07 -7.62
CA ALA A 184 -2.16 9.42 -8.23
C ALA A 184 -1.88 8.01 -8.76
N ILE A 185 -0.61 7.63 -8.99
CA ILE A 185 -0.25 6.32 -9.54
C ILE A 185 -0.77 5.15 -8.72
N GLN A 186 -0.79 5.27 -7.39
CA GLN A 186 -1.17 4.18 -6.50
C GLN A 186 -2.68 3.85 -6.56
N PRO A 187 -3.61 4.82 -6.40
CA PRO A 187 -5.03 4.56 -6.62
C PRO A 187 -5.35 4.19 -8.08
N TYR A 188 -4.64 4.79 -9.06
CA TYR A 188 -4.78 4.42 -10.47
C TYR A 188 -4.42 2.94 -10.73
N TYR A 189 -3.28 2.49 -10.21
CA TYR A 189 -2.86 1.08 -10.33
C TYR A 189 -3.83 0.13 -9.63
N THR A 190 -4.37 0.53 -8.48
CA THR A 190 -5.39 -0.23 -7.76
C THR A 190 -6.65 -0.42 -8.59
N ARG A 191 -7.10 0.62 -9.29
CA ARG A 191 -8.23 0.52 -10.22
C ARG A 191 -7.94 -0.45 -11.37
N LEU A 192 -6.76 -0.38 -11.99
CA LEU A 192 -6.38 -1.33 -13.05
C LEU A 192 -6.38 -2.78 -12.57
N LEU A 193 -5.96 -3.04 -11.34
CA LEU A 193 -6.04 -4.37 -10.72
C LEU A 193 -7.49 -4.82 -10.52
N ALA A 194 -8.36 -3.91 -10.09
CA ALA A 194 -9.79 -4.17 -9.90
C ALA A 194 -10.45 -4.52 -11.24
N GLU A 195 -10.21 -3.73 -12.29
CA GLU A 195 -10.70 -3.97 -13.65
C GLU A 195 -10.20 -5.31 -14.22
N ALA A 196 -8.91 -5.62 -14.04
CA ALA A 196 -8.33 -6.90 -14.46
C ALA A 196 -8.92 -8.11 -13.71
N CYS A 197 -9.51 -7.90 -12.54
CA CYS A 197 -10.21 -8.93 -11.76
C CYS A 197 -11.73 -8.94 -11.97
N GLY A 198 -12.29 -7.98 -12.72
CA GLY A 198 -13.74 -7.77 -12.82
C GLY A 198 -14.40 -7.35 -11.51
N ILE A 199 -13.65 -6.68 -10.63
CA ILE A 199 -14.09 -6.24 -9.28
C ILE A 199 -14.39 -4.74 -9.30
N HIS A 200 -15.46 -4.34 -8.66
CA HIS A 200 -15.79 -2.94 -8.41
C HIS A 200 -15.35 -2.51 -7.01
N VAL A 201 -14.72 -1.33 -6.91
CA VAL A 201 -14.27 -0.74 -5.64
C VAL A 201 -15.16 0.45 -5.30
N SER A 202 -15.68 0.47 -4.07
CA SER A 202 -16.47 1.57 -3.52
C SER A 202 -15.90 2.01 -2.18
N THR A 203 -16.06 3.29 -1.83
CA THR A 203 -15.62 3.84 -0.54
C THR A 203 -16.77 4.57 0.13
N VAL A 204 -16.94 4.35 1.43
CA VAL A 204 -17.92 5.05 2.28
C VAL A 204 -17.19 5.62 3.48
N ALA A 205 -17.35 6.92 3.71
CA ALA A 205 -16.81 7.58 4.90
C ALA A 205 -17.94 7.81 5.92
N ASP A 206 -17.64 7.54 7.18
CA ASP A 206 -18.44 7.90 8.35
C ASP A 206 -17.56 8.81 9.25
N SER A 207 -18.17 9.42 10.26
CA SER A 207 -17.55 10.32 11.23
C SER A 207 -16.27 9.78 11.89
N GLU A 208 -16.14 8.47 12.09
CA GLU A 208 -14.99 7.86 12.80
C GLU A 208 -14.17 6.86 11.96
N LYS A 209 -14.64 6.48 10.77
CA LYS A 209 -14.03 5.43 9.95
C LYS A 209 -14.29 5.62 8.47
N VAL A 210 -13.41 5.04 7.66
CA VAL A 210 -13.61 4.90 6.22
C VAL A 210 -13.64 3.42 5.88
N VAL A 211 -14.63 3.00 5.09
CA VAL A 211 -14.79 1.63 4.63
C VAL A 211 -14.56 1.57 3.13
N VAL A 212 -13.65 0.71 2.70
CA VAL A 212 -13.39 0.40 1.29
C VAL A 212 -13.88 -1.01 1.02
N SER A 213 -14.77 -1.17 0.05
CA SER A 213 -15.34 -2.47 -0.33
C SER A 213 -14.96 -2.80 -1.78
N ALA A 214 -14.54 -4.03 -2.02
CA ALA A 214 -14.17 -4.57 -3.32
C ALA A 214 -14.97 -5.85 -3.59
N ARG A 215 -15.90 -5.81 -4.55
CA ARG A 215 -16.82 -6.91 -4.88
C ARG A 215 -17.14 -7.00 -6.37
#